data_AF-A0A2E6WWV3-F1
#
_entry.id   AF-A0A2E6WWV3-F1
#
_cell.length_a   1.000
_cell.length_b   1.000
_cell.length_c   1.000
_cell.angle_alpha   90.00
_cell.angle_beta   90.00
_cell.angle_gamma   90.00
#
_symmetry.space_group_name_H-M   'P 1'
#
loop_
_entity.id
_entity.type
_entity.pdbx_description
1 polymer ?
#
loop_
_entity_poly.entity_id
_entity_poly.type
_entity_poly.pdbx_seq_one_letter_code
_entity_poly.pdbx_strand_id
1 'polypeptide(L)'
;MKNACFTLMTALAVTVALPAMATAGCYADYKAKQDNPLRLHYGVAQINDACDAAGAKAELTPRLAAEGWTLLNILSVFGDEGLDQRKDSAGTFYLRF
;
A
#
# COMPACT_ATOMS: atom_id res chain seq x y z
N MET A 1 -43.87 -29.32 -44.60
CA MET A 1 -43.64 -30.28 -43.50
C MET A 1 -42.18 -30.67 -43.50
N LYS A 2 -41.58 -30.76 -42.29
CA LYS A 2 -40.23 -31.25 -41.94
C LYS A 2 -39.19 -30.15 -41.74
N ASN A 3 -39.33 -29.54 -40.58
CA ASN A 3 -38.38 -28.74 -39.85
C ASN A 3 -37.08 -29.55 -39.66
N ALA A 4 -35.93 -29.00 -40.06
CA ALA A 4 -34.63 -29.50 -39.65
C ALA A 4 -34.17 -28.70 -38.43
N CYS A 5 -34.07 -29.40 -37.30
CA CYS A 5 -33.67 -28.93 -35.99
C CYS A 5 -32.40 -28.08 -36.02
N PHE A 6 -32.61 -26.79 -35.82
CA PHE A 6 -31.88 -25.91 -34.91
C PHE A 6 -30.93 -26.66 -33.96
N THR A 7 -29.62 -26.61 -34.19
CA THR A 7 -28.62 -26.98 -33.17
C THR A 7 -27.72 -25.77 -32.95
N LEU A 8 -28.20 -24.93 -32.04
CA LEU A 8 -27.56 -23.73 -31.52
C LEU A 8 -26.43 -24.14 -30.58
N MET A 9 -25.19 -24.19 -31.07
CA MET A 9 -24.02 -24.50 -30.25
C MET A 9 -23.39 -23.20 -29.76
N THR A 10 -24.05 -22.55 -28.80
CA THR A 10 -23.57 -21.32 -28.17
C THR A 10 -22.42 -21.67 -27.23
N ALA A 11 -21.19 -21.39 -27.65
CA ALA A 11 -19.99 -21.51 -26.82
C ALA A 11 -20.10 -20.55 -25.62
N LEU A 12 -20.33 -21.09 -24.43
CA LEU A 12 -20.32 -20.34 -23.18
C LEU A 12 -18.86 -20.04 -22.80
N ALA A 13 -18.34 -18.91 -23.28
CA ALA A 13 -17.06 -18.37 -22.81
C ALA A 13 -17.24 -17.91 -21.36
N VAL A 14 -16.78 -18.72 -20.42
CA VAL A 14 -16.64 -18.33 -19.01
C VAL A 14 -15.48 -17.35 -18.92
N THR A 15 -15.78 -16.06 -19.01
CA THR A 15 -14.82 -15.01 -18.63
C THR A 15 -14.64 -15.08 -17.13
N VAL A 16 -13.51 -15.65 -16.69
CA VAL A 16 -13.07 -15.57 -15.30
C VAL A 16 -12.87 -14.10 -14.99
N ALA A 17 -13.82 -13.49 -14.28
CA ALA A 17 -13.66 -12.18 -13.70
C ALA A 17 -12.60 -12.32 -12.61
N LEU A 18 -11.35 -11.96 -12.91
CA LEU A 18 -10.39 -11.69 -11.86
C LEU A 18 -10.96 -10.55 -11.03
N PRO A 19 -11.00 -10.65 -9.69
CA PRO A 19 -11.37 -9.52 -8.88
C PRO A 19 -10.31 -8.45 -9.14
N ALA A 20 -10.71 -7.36 -9.80
CA ALA A 20 -9.92 -6.16 -9.83
C ALA A 20 -9.77 -5.74 -8.37
N MET A 21 -8.63 -6.05 -7.77
CA MET A 21 -8.22 -5.43 -6.52
C MET A 21 -8.18 -3.95 -6.86
N ALA A 22 -9.16 -3.20 -6.36
CA ALA A 22 -9.11 -1.75 -6.40
C ALA A 22 -7.70 -1.37 -5.90
N THR A 23 -6.95 -0.63 -6.71
CA THR A 23 -5.61 -0.16 -6.34
C THR A 23 -5.73 0.92 -5.27
N ALA A 24 -6.29 0.55 -4.11
CA ALA A 24 -6.20 1.36 -2.92
C ALA A 24 -4.71 1.56 -2.64
N GLY A 25 -4.30 2.81 -2.38
CA GLY A 25 -2.93 3.09 -2.00
C GLY A 25 -2.60 2.30 -0.74
N CYS A 26 -1.42 1.68 -0.70
CA CYS A 26 -0.90 1.07 0.52
C CYS A 26 -0.03 2.08 1.26
N TYR A 27 -0.31 2.28 2.54
CA TYR A 27 0.44 3.21 3.35
C TYR A 27 0.86 2.56 4.66
N ALA A 28 2.01 2.98 5.16
CA ALA A 28 2.47 2.60 6.47
C ALA A 28 2.74 3.85 7.30
N ASP A 29 2.31 3.82 8.55
CA ASP A 29 2.75 4.79 9.53
C ASP A 29 3.86 4.21 10.40
N TYR A 30 4.83 5.08 10.73
CA TYR A 30 6.07 4.62 11.30
C TYR A 30 6.65 5.65 12.27
N LYS A 31 7.61 5.18 13.06
CA LYS A 31 8.47 6.02 13.89
C LYS A 31 9.90 5.87 13.41
N ALA A 32 10.62 6.97 13.33
CA ALA A 32 12.03 6.99 13.00
C ALA A 32 12.81 7.95 13.90
N LYS A 33 14.12 7.74 13.98
CA LYS A 33 15.05 8.57 14.74
C LYS A 33 16.24 9.01 13.91
N GLN A 34 16.81 10.14 14.26
CA GLN A 34 18.15 10.56 13.87
C GLN A 34 18.95 10.71 15.15
N ASP A 35 20.21 10.29 15.13
CA ASP A 35 21.13 10.46 16.24
C ASP A 35 22.06 11.66 15.95
N ASN A 36 22.50 12.37 17.00
CA ASN A 36 23.49 13.47 16.95
C ASN A 36 23.16 14.64 15.98
N PRO A 37 22.18 15.52 16.28
CA PRO A 37 21.35 15.57 17.49
C PRO A 37 20.20 14.56 17.45
N LEU A 38 19.77 14.10 18.64
CA LEU A 38 18.64 13.18 18.73
C LEU A 38 17.35 13.86 18.25
N ARG A 39 16.79 13.36 17.14
CA ARG A 39 15.48 13.75 16.63
C ARG A 39 14.60 12.52 16.50
N LEU A 40 13.34 12.64 16.86
CA LEU A 40 12.33 11.62 16.67
C LEU A 40 11.22 12.18 15.80
N HIS A 41 10.64 11.36 14.94
CA HIS A 41 9.42 11.74 14.28
C HIS A 41 8.51 10.55 14.00
N TYR A 42 7.24 10.89 13.82
CA TYR A 42 6.23 10.06 13.23
C TYR A 42 6.08 10.46 11.76
N GLY A 43 5.83 9.48 10.89
CA GLY A 43 5.64 9.71 9.46
C GLY A 43 4.62 8.73 8.88
N VAL A 44 4.11 9.09 7.72
CA VAL A 44 3.27 8.23 6.88
C VAL A 44 3.93 8.17 5.53
N ALA A 45 4.07 6.98 4.95
CA ALA A 45 4.67 6.82 3.64
C ALA A 45 3.85 5.83 2.80
N GLN A 46 3.83 6.07 1.50
CA GLN A 46 3.27 5.12 0.55
C GLN A 46 4.24 3.96 0.36
N ILE A 47 3.69 2.74 0.38
CA ILE A 47 4.40 1.48 0.20
C ILE A 47 4.00 0.91 -1.16
N ASN A 48 5.01 0.59 -1.96
CA ASN A 48 4.87 0.01 -3.29
C ASN A 48 5.17 -1.50 -3.29
N ASP A 49 5.85 -2.00 -2.26
CA ASP A 49 6.04 -3.42 -2.00
C ASP A 49 4.77 -4.05 -1.39
N ALA A 50 4.89 -5.27 -0.85
CA ALA A 50 3.84 -5.97 -0.13
C ALA A 50 3.19 -5.06 0.93
N CYS A 51 1.85 -5.00 0.90
CA CYS A 51 1.06 -4.18 1.81
C CYS A 51 0.94 -4.82 3.20
N ASP A 52 2.09 -5.05 3.82
CA ASP A 52 2.25 -5.59 5.16
C ASP A 52 3.45 -4.92 5.86
N ALA A 53 3.60 -5.20 7.15
CA ALA A 53 4.68 -4.59 7.93
C ALA A 53 6.08 -4.98 7.46
N ALA A 54 6.25 -6.15 6.83
CA ALA A 54 7.54 -6.63 6.36
C ALA A 54 7.96 -5.90 5.08
N GLY A 55 7.05 -5.78 4.10
CA GLY A 55 7.24 -4.98 2.89
C GLY A 55 7.48 -3.50 3.22
N ALA A 56 6.63 -2.93 4.08
CA ALA A 56 6.81 -1.55 4.55
C ALA A 56 8.17 -1.31 5.21
N LYS A 57 8.63 -2.24 6.07
CA LYS A 57 9.95 -2.15 6.69
C LYS A 57 11.08 -2.27 5.67
N ALA A 58 10.98 -3.22 4.74
CA ALA A 58 11.99 -3.44 3.71
C ALA A 58 12.15 -2.22 2.80
N GLU A 59 11.05 -1.56 2.46
CA GLU A 59 11.03 -0.38 1.61
C GLU A 59 11.47 0.89 2.36
N LEU A 60 10.94 1.12 3.56
CA LEU A 60 11.20 2.37 4.30
C LEU A 60 12.59 2.43 4.95
N THR A 61 13.17 1.30 5.32
CA THR A 61 14.52 1.28 5.94
C THR A 61 15.57 1.98 5.08
N PRO A 62 15.77 1.62 3.80
CA PRO A 62 16.76 2.29 2.95
C PRO A 62 16.36 3.74 2.59
N ARG A 63 15.06 4.03 2.39
CA ARG A 63 14.55 5.39 2.08
C ARG A 63 14.87 6.37 3.21
N LEU A 64 14.59 5.96 4.44
CA LEU A 64 14.89 6.75 5.64
C LEU A 64 16.41 6.88 5.87
N ALA A 65 17.15 5.79 5.70
CA ALA A 65 18.59 5.78 5.91
C ALA A 65 19.35 6.72 4.95
N ALA A 66 18.87 6.87 3.71
CA ALA A 66 19.42 7.81 2.74
C ALA A 66 19.39 9.27 3.22
N GLU A 67 18.42 9.61 4.06
CA GLU A 67 18.23 10.93 4.66
C GLU A 67 18.74 10.97 6.13
N GLY A 68 19.52 9.96 6.54
CA GLY A 68 20.09 9.84 7.88
C GLY A 68 19.10 9.38 8.97
N TRP A 69 17.87 9.04 8.62
CA TRP A 69 16.87 8.51 9.55
C TRP A 69 17.00 6.98 9.72
N THR A 70 16.88 6.52 10.95
CA THR A 70 16.79 5.11 11.32
C THR A 70 15.35 4.76 11.63
N LEU A 71 14.78 3.81 10.89
CA LEU A 71 13.46 3.28 11.17
C LEU A 71 13.44 2.56 12.53
N LEU A 72 12.52 2.96 13.41
CA LEU A 72 12.34 2.35 14.72
C LEU A 72 11.25 1.30 14.72
N ASN A 73 10.07 1.65 14.17
CA ASN A 73 8.92 0.75 14.16
C ASN A 73 7.94 1.12 13.06
N ILE A 74 7.33 0.10 12.45
CA ILE A 74 6.09 0.24 11.67
C ILE A 74 4.93 0.10 12.67
N LEU A 75 4.06 1.11 12.76
CA LEU A 75 2.94 1.09 13.69
C LEU A 75 1.75 0.35 13.09
N SER A 76 1.42 0.63 11.83
CA SER A 76 0.33 0.00 11.10
C SER A 76 0.56 0.13 9.60
N VAL A 77 -0.12 -0.73 8.84
CA VAL A 77 -0.25 -0.65 7.39
C VAL A 77 -1.74 -0.57 7.06
N PHE A 78 -2.13 0.33 6.19
CA PHE A 78 -3.53 0.72 5.97
C PHE A 78 -3.78 1.23 4.54
N GLY A 79 -5.04 1.28 4.14
CA GLY A 79 -5.50 1.80 2.84
C GLY A 79 -5.76 3.31 2.86
N ASP A 80 -6.25 3.86 1.74
CA ASP A 80 -6.52 5.29 1.59
C ASP A 80 -7.43 5.87 2.70
N GLU A 81 -8.35 5.07 3.26
CA GLU A 81 -9.28 5.48 4.31
C GLU A 81 -8.57 5.95 5.59
N GLY A 82 -7.35 5.46 5.85
CA GLY A 82 -6.59 5.78 7.06
C GLY A 82 -5.65 6.97 6.92
N LEU A 83 -5.60 7.60 5.74
CA LEU A 83 -4.57 8.57 5.39
C LEU A 83 -4.82 9.95 6.01
N ASP A 84 -6.00 10.51 5.79
CA ASP A 84 -6.34 11.87 6.24
C ASP A 84 -6.23 12.02 7.77
N GLN A 85 -6.66 11.00 8.52
CA GLN A 85 -6.59 11.00 10.00
C GLN A 85 -5.16 11.06 10.55
N ARG A 86 -4.13 10.77 9.76
CA ARG A 86 -2.72 10.76 10.18
C ARG A 86 -1.93 11.97 9.69
N LYS A 87 -2.53 12.81 8.84
CA LYS A 87 -1.88 13.95 8.20
C LYS A 87 -1.31 14.94 9.20
N ASP A 88 -2.11 15.38 10.16
CA ASP A 88 -1.68 16.36 11.16
C ASP A 88 -0.60 15.79 12.09
N SER A 89 -0.70 14.51 12.43
CA SER A 89 0.29 13.82 13.27
C SER A 89 1.64 13.69 12.57
N ALA A 90 1.64 13.39 11.27
CA ALA A 90 2.85 13.22 10.47
C ALA A 90 3.48 14.55 10.04
N GLY A 91 2.69 15.62 9.91
CA GLY A 91 3.16 16.96 9.59
C GLY A 91 4.03 16.96 8.32
N THR A 92 5.27 17.43 8.45
CA THR A 92 6.25 17.50 7.35
C THR A 92 6.72 16.14 6.82
N PHE A 93 6.40 15.06 7.53
CA PHE A 93 6.77 13.69 7.16
C PHE A 93 5.58 12.88 6.64
N TYR A 94 4.47 13.56 6.34
CA TYR A 94 3.34 12.97 5.64
C TYR A 94 3.67 12.78 4.15
N LEU A 95 3.70 11.53 3.70
CA LEU A 95 4.01 11.10 2.33
C LEU A 95 5.33 11.64 1.76
N ARG A 96 6.27 11.99 2.64
CA ARG A 96 7.55 12.56 2.23
C ARG A 96 8.54 11.49 1.78
N PHE A 97 8.63 10.43 2.57
CA PHE A 97 9.60 9.37 2.35
C PHE A 97 9.04 8.36 1.42
#